data_AF-A0A960TBT9-F1
#
_entry.id   AF-A0A960TBT9-F1
#
_cell.length_a   1.000
_cell.length_b   1.000
_cell.length_c   1.000
_cell.angle_alpha   90.00
_cell.angle_beta   90.00
_cell.angle_gamma   90.00
#
_symmetry.space_group_name_H-M   'P 1'
#
loop_
_entity.id
_entity.type
_entity.pdbx_description
1 polymer ?
#
loop_
_entity_poly.entity_id
_entity_poly.type
_entity_poly.pdbx_seq_one_letter_code
_entity_poly.pdbx_strand_id
1 'polypeptide(L)'
;MDEYLIWRMVKILGLALLASGFLGACLTAFRQNRILALQWASLGFALAWISGYAMLASPREELKEAWIVWSIAWSLVAMLLQALYVHGNRDRFYLGALATAALAGSFISMVLRDQSVFYWLLAQLTLLLLSFALFYSASSASRSSRDTLPANAASEAGLHTDSRQDAIQSWNWFKWVARFEGLSIILLMLIYMPLKYVAGIVLDGDTGLVGWIHGVMFVLYIGSLLFSGVFLGWSWKRMAMGFLAAQLPFGSFAFEWNCHKKANVTETRR
;
A
#
# COMPACT_ATOMS: atom_id res chain seq x y z
N MET A 1 9.43 11.03 27.54
CA MET A 1 10.07 10.42 26.34
C MET A 1 10.09 11.51 25.29
N ASP A 2 11.23 11.77 24.65
CA ASP A 2 11.33 12.78 23.58
C ASP A 2 10.34 12.44 22.46
N GLU A 3 9.55 13.43 22.02
CA GLU A 3 8.55 13.27 20.96
C GLU A 3 9.18 12.69 19.68
N TYR A 4 10.41 13.10 19.38
CA TYR A 4 11.19 12.56 18.28
C TYR A 4 11.44 11.05 18.43
N LEU A 5 11.72 10.58 19.66
CA LEU A 5 11.97 9.16 19.93
C LEU A 5 10.69 8.33 19.73
N ILE A 6 9.52 8.87 20.10
CA ILE A 6 8.21 8.24 19.84
C ILE A 6 8.05 8.02 18.33
N TRP A 7 8.20 9.10 17.54
CA TRP A 7 8.03 9.01 16.09
C TRP A 7 9.05 8.08 15.43
N ARG A 8 10.29 8.05 15.93
CA ARG A 8 11.30 7.08 15.47
C ARG A 8 10.91 5.63 15.74
N MET A 9 10.33 5.34 16.90
CA MET A 9 9.83 3.99 17.22
C MET A 9 8.66 3.60 16.30
N VAL A 10 7.71 4.52 16.08
CA VAL A 10 6.59 4.31 15.14
C VAL A 10 7.11 4.07 13.72
N LYS A 11 8.13 4.82 13.28
CA LYS A 11 8.76 4.63 11.97
C LYS A 11 9.40 3.26 11.83
N ILE A 12 10.15 2.81 12.83
CA ILE A 12 10.79 1.48 12.82
C ILE A 12 9.73 0.39 12.76
N LEU A 13 8.64 0.50 13.54
CA LEU A 13 7.52 -0.42 13.47
C LEU A 13 6.87 -0.43 12.08
N GLY A 14 6.64 0.74 11.50
CA GLY A 14 6.10 0.88 10.15
C GLY A 14 6.99 0.22 9.09
N LEU A 15 8.31 0.46 9.15
CA LEU A 15 9.28 -0.16 8.25
C LEU A 15 9.36 -1.68 8.42
N ALA A 16 9.27 -2.19 9.65
CA ALA A 16 9.24 -3.63 9.93
C ALA A 16 7.98 -4.28 9.35
N LEU A 17 6.81 -3.66 9.54
CA LEU A 17 5.55 -4.11 8.93
C LEU A 17 5.61 -4.08 7.40
N LEU A 18 6.16 -2.99 6.83
CA LEU A 18 6.35 -2.86 5.39
C LEU A 18 7.24 -3.98 4.83
N ALA A 19 8.41 -4.19 5.43
CA ALA A 19 9.34 -5.23 5.02
C ALA A 19 8.73 -6.64 5.17
N SER A 20 8.03 -6.90 6.28
CA SER A 20 7.37 -8.18 6.51
C SER A 20 6.26 -8.47 5.49
N GLY A 21 5.49 -7.45 5.08
CA GLY A 21 4.47 -7.60 4.04
C GLY A 21 5.08 -7.90 2.66
N PHE A 22 6.18 -7.25 2.31
CA PHE A 22 6.91 -7.57 1.06
C PHE A 22 7.48 -8.99 1.10
N LEU A 23 8.18 -9.36 2.17
CA LEU A 23 8.73 -10.71 2.34
C LEU A 23 7.64 -11.78 2.36
N GLY A 24 6.56 -11.55 3.12
CA GLY A 24 5.43 -12.48 3.22
C GLY A 24 4.77 -12.73 1.87
N ALA A 25 4.65 -11.71 1.02
CA ALA A 25 4.13 -11.89 -0.33
C ALA A 25 5.07 -12.70 -1.24
N CYS A 26 6.39 -12.66 -0.99
CA CYS A 26 7.38 -13.46 -1.73
C CYS A 26 7.39 -14.93 -1.28
N LEU A 27 7.17 -15.17 0.01
CA LEU A 27 7.30 -16.49 0.62
C LEU A 27 6.01 -17.32 0.55
N THR A 28 4.88 -16.72 0.14
CA THR A 28 3.58 -17.38 0.14
C THR A 28 3.15 -17.80 -1.27
N ALA A 29 2.77 -19.07 -1.41
CA ALA A 29 2.28 -19.63 -2.67
C ALA A 29 0.82 -19.26 -2.95
N PHE A 30 -0.01 -19.18 -1.90
CA PHE A 30 -1.44 -18.91 -2.01
C PHE A 30 -1.72 -17.41 -2.17
N ARG A 31 -2.64 -17.09 -3.08
CA ARG A 31 -3.00 -15.71 -3.39
C ARG A 31 -3.59 -14.96 -2.19
N GLN A 32 -4.47 -15.59 -1.41
CA GLN A 32 -5.05 -15.01 -0.20
C GLN A 32 -3.98 -14.51 0.78
N ASN A 33 -2.92 -15.29 0.98
CA ASN A 33 -1.80 -14.93 1.85
C ASN A 33 -0.96 -13.79 1.26
N ARG A 34 -0.80 -13.75 -0.06
CA ARG A 34 -0.16 -12.61 -0.75
C ARG A 34 -1.00 -11.34 -0.60
N ILE A 35 -2.33 -11.43 -0.69
CA ILE A 35 -3.25 -10.30 -0.45
C ILE A 35 -3.12 -9.83 1.00
N LEU A 36 -3.12 -10.74 1.97
CA LEU A 36 -2.92 -10.39 3.37
C LEU A 36 -1.57 -9.67 3.59
N ALA A 37 -0.51 -10.18 2.97
CA ALA A 37 0.82 -9.59 3.07
C ALA A 37 0.88 -8.17 2.48
N LEU A 38 0.16 -7.90 1.38
CA LEU A 38 0.00 -6.54 0.83
C LEU A 38 -0.75 -5.61 1.79
N GLN A 39 -1.74 -6.11 2.52
CA GLN A 39 -2.49 -5.34 3.51
C GLN A 39 -1.59 -4.92 4.67
N TRP A 40 -0.77 -5.85 5.17
CA TRP A 40 0.27 -5.55 6.17
C TRP A 40 1.30 -4.55 5.64
N ALA A 41 1.76 -4.71 4.40
CA ALA A 41 2.67 -3.77 3.75
C ALA A 41 2.05 -2.36 3.68
N SER A 42 0.76 -2.26 3.36
CA SER A 42 0.02 -0.99 3.26
C SER A 42 -0.09 -0.28 4.62
N LEU A 43 -0.31 -1.02 5.72
CA LEU A 43 -0.28 -0.45 7.08
C LEU A 43 1.12 0.03 7.45
N GLY A 44 2.14 -0.77 7.15
CA GLY A 44 3.54 -0.39 7.37
C GLY A 44 3.95 0.86 6.59
N PHE A 45 3.53 0.95 5.33
CA PHE A 45 3.71 2.11 4.46
C PHE A 45 3.07 3.36 5.08
N ALA A 46 1.83 3.26 5.54
CA ALA A 46 1.12 4.36 6.18
C ALA A 46 1.89 4.91 7.39
N LEU A 47 2.28 3.99 8.29
CA LEU A 47 3.02 4.33 9.50
C LEU A 47 4.37 4.95 9.17
N ALA A 48 5.11 4.38 8.22
CA ALA A 48 6.43 4.87 7.81
C ALA A 48 6.36 6.29 7.21
N TRP A 49 5.33 6.58 6.41
CA TRP A 49 5.14 7.90 5.81
C TRP A 49 4.68 8.95 6.83
N ILE A 50 3.68 8.62 7.66
CA ILE A 50 3.15 9.55 8.68
C ILE A 50 4.24 9.89 9.70
N SER A 51 4.92 8.89 10.25
CA SER A 51 6.01 9.10 11.21
C SER A 51 7.23 9.75 10.56
N GLY A 52 7.53 9.41 9.29
CA GLY A 52 8.58 10.06 8.52
C GLY A 52 8.34 11.57 8.40
N TYR A 53 7.11 11.95 8.08
CA TYR A 53 6.72 13.36 8.03
C TYR A 53 6.77 14.04 9.41
N ALA A 54 6.24 13.39 10.45
CA ALA A 54 6.27 13.94 11.80
C ALA A 54 7.71 14.21 12.30
N MET A 55 8.67 13.38 11.89
CA MET A 55 10.10 13.61 12.20
C MET A 55 10.70 14.79 11.40
N LEU A 56 10.23 15.01 10.17
CA LEU A 56 10.64 16.14 9.30
C LEU A 56 9.99 17.46 9.69
N ALA A 57 8.85 17.44 10.37
CA ALA A 57 8.24 18.63 10.95
C ALA A 57 9.09 19.25 12.08
N SER A 58 10.18 18.57 12.52
CA SER A 58 11.25 19.20 13.29
C SER A 58 12.16 20.04 12.36
N PRO A 59 12.71 21.20 12.78
CA PRO A 59 13.25 22.25 11.90
C PRO A 59 14.47 21.93 11.01
N ARG A 60 14.83 20.66 10.79
CA ARG A 60 16.15 20.26 10.29
C ARG A 60 16.23 20.00 8.79
N GLU A 61 15.12 19.73 8.09
CA GLU A 61 15.15 19.31 6.68
C GLU A 61 13.89 19.80 5.93
N GLU A 62 14.05 20.29 4.70
CA GLU A 62 12.92 20.66 3.84
C GLU A 62 12.40 19.44 3.04
N LEU A 63 11.08 19.31 2.89
CA LEU A 63 10.45 18.24 2.10
C LEU A 63 10.92 18.17 0.62
N LYS A 64 11.52 19.25 0.11
CA LYS A 64 11.97 19.37 -1.28
C LYS A 64 13.31 18.70 -1.55
N GLU A 65 14.00 18.24 -0.50
CA GLU A 65 15.27 17.55 -0.66
C GLU A 65 15.13 16.34 -1.59
N ALA A 66 16.06 16.22 -2.55
CA ALA A 66 15.96 15.25 -3.64
C ALA A 66 15.84 13.81 -3.10
N TRP A 67 16.58 13.48 -2.04
CA TRP A 67 16.55 12.15 -1.43
C TRP A 67 15.18 11.81 -0.82
N ILE A 68 14.46 12.79 -0.27
CA ILE A 68 13.11 12.60 0.27
C ILE A 68 12.16 12.31 -0.89
N VAL A 69 12.17 13.15 -1.92
CA VAL A 69 11.30 13.00 -3.10
C VAL A 69 11.51 11.65 -3.78
N TRP A 70 12.77 11.24 -3.99
CA TRP A 70 13.09 9.94 -4.57
C TRP A 70 12.67 8.77 -3.67
N SER A 71 12.81 8.89 -2.35
CA SER A 71 12.38 7.83 -1.43
C SER A 71 10.86 7.60 -1.46
N ILE A 72 10.10 8.70 -1.54
CA ILE A 72 8.64 8.71 -1.69
C ILE A 72 8.27 8.06 -3.04
N ALA A 73 8.89 8.51 -4.14
CA ALA A 73 8.63 7.97 -5.47
C ALA A 73 8.91 6.46 -5.55
N TRP A 74 10.07 6.02 -5.08
CA TRP A 74 10.46 4.61 -5.08
C TRP A 74 9.53 3.74 -4.23
N SER A 75 9.11 4.21 -3.05
CA SER A 75 8.19 3.44 -2.20
C SER A 75 6.77 3.34 -2.79
N LEU A 76 6.29 4.37 -3.51
CA LEU A 76 5.03 4.28 -4.27
C LEU A 76 5.13 3.27 -5.41
N VAL A 77 6.22 3.32 -6.17
CA VAL A 77 6.47 2.35 -7.26
C VAL A 77 6.55 0.93 -6.70
N ALA A 78 7.22 0.74 -5.56
CA ALA A 78 7.29 -0.55 -4.87
C ALA A 78 5.90 -1.06 -4.49
N MET A 79 5.08 -0.23 -3.85
CA MET A 79 3.71 -0.57 -3.46
C MET A 79 2.82 -0.93 -4.68
N LEU A 80 2.93 -0.17 -5.77
CA LEU A 80 2.19 -0.43 -7.00
C LEU A 80 2.57 -1.78 -7.62
N LEU A 81 3.88 -2.04 -7.77
CA LEU A 81 4.39 -3.29 -8.33
C LEU A 81 4.05 -4.49 -7.45
N GLN A 82 4.13 -4.32 -6.13
CA GLN A 82 3.76 -5.34 -5.16
C GLN A 82 2.28 -5.71 -5.28
N ALA A 83 1.41 -4.71 -5.41
CA ALA A 83 -0.01 -4.94 -5.57
C ALA A 83 -0.35 -5.61 -6.91
N LEU A 84 0.35 -5.26 -8.00
CA LEU A 84 0.23 -5.93 -9.29
C LEU A 84 0.72 -7.39 -9.25
N TYR A 85 1.81 -7.66 -8.52
CA TYR A 85 2.32 -9.01 -8.30
C TYR A 85 1.31 -9.88 -7.55
N VAL A 86 0.76 -9.36 -6.45
CA VAL A 86 -0.17 -10.06 -5.55
C VAL A 86 -1.51 -10.41 -6.21
N HIS A 87 -2.05 -9.50 -7.02
CA HIS A 87 -3.34 -9.71 -7.70
C HIS A 87 -3.23 -10.48 -9.02
N GLY A 88 -2.02 -10.84 -9.46
CA GLY A 88 -1.81 -11.64 -10.66
C GLY A 88 -2.24 -13.11 -10.48
N ASN A 89 -2.98 -13.64 -11.46
CA ASN A 89 -3.35 -15.06 -11.50
C ASN A 89 -2.20 -16.00 -11.91
N ARG A 90 -1.05 -15.45 -12.33
CA ARG A 90 0.15 -16.21 -12.71
C ARG A 90 1.32 -15.71 -11.88
N ASP A 91 2.23 -16.61 -11.50
CA ASP A 91 3.46 -16.25 -10.80
C ASP A 91 4.38 -15.42 -11.71
N ARG A 92 4.21 -14.09 -11.65
CA ARG A 92 5.03 -13.10 -12.34
C ARG A 92 6.20 -12.70 -11.44
N PHE A 93 7.16 -13.61 -11.28
CA PHE A 93 8.32 -13.41 -10.39
C PHE A 93 9.05 -12.08 -10.66
N TYR A 94 9.08 -11.62 -11.90
CA TYR A 94 9.69 -10.33 -12.28
C TYR A 94 8.99 -9.13 -11.63
N LEU A 95 7.68 -9.17 -11.39
CA LEU A 95 6.98 -8.08 -10.71
C LEU A 95 7.37 -8.01 -9.23
N GLY A 96 7.51 -9.16 -8.58
CA GLY A 96 8.01 -9.24 -7.20
C GLY A 96 9.45 -8.73 -7.11
N ALA A 97 10.33 -9.14 -8.03
CA ALA A 97 11.71 -8.66 -8.10
C ALA A 97 11.80 -7.14 -8.29
N LEU A 98 10.97 -6.58 -9.18
CA LEU A 98 10.89 -5.14 -9.39
C LEU A 98 10.35 -4.41 -8.16
N ALA A 99 9.34 -4.99 -7.48
CA ALA A 99 8.77 -4.41 -6.26
C ALA A 99 9.81 -4.34 -5.13
N THR A 100 10.56 -5.42 -4.88
CA THR A 100 11.60 -5.44 -3.85
C THR A 100 12.77 -4.53 -4.20
N ALA A 101 13.15 -4.46 -5.48
CA ALA A 101 14.19 -3.54 -5.93
C ALA A 101 13.75 -2.08 -5.77
N ALA A 102 12.50 -1.74 -6.10
CA ALA A 102 11.95 -0.40 -5.89
C ALA A 102 11.90 -0.04 -4.39
N LEU A 103 11.49 -0.99 -3.53
CA LEU A 103 11.51 -0.76 -2.08
C LEU A 103 12.95 -0.47 -1.60
N ALA A 104 13.92 -1.25 -2.07
CA ALA A 104 15.32 -1.04 -1.73
C ALA A 104 15.86 0.31 -2.22
N GLY A 105 15.39 0.79 -3.38
CA GLY A 105 15.70 2.13 -3.90
C GLY A 105 15.25 3.26 -2.97
N SER A 106 14.12 3.08 -2.29
CA SER A 106 13.70 4.05 -1.27
C SER A 106 14.69 4.14 -0.11
N PHE A 107 15.25 3.01 0.35
CA PHE A 107 16.29 2.99 1.38
C PHE A 107 17.62 3.53 0.87
N ILE A 108 18.02 3.21 -0.37
CA ILE A 108 19.26 3.73 -0.98
C ILE A 108 19.25 5.25 -0.99
N SER A 109 18.14 5.87 -1.41
CA SER A 109 18.05 7.33 -1.41
C SER A 109 18.27 7.93 -0.02
N MET A 110 17.82 7.25 1.05
CA MET A 110 18.05 7.70 2.42
C MET A 110 19.51 7.46 2.88
N VAL A 111 20.07 6.29 2.60
CA VAL A 111 21.40 5.88 3.08
C VAL A 111 22.52 6.62 2.35
N LEU A 112 22.36 6.85 1.05
CA LEU A 112 23.35 7.50 0.19
C LEU A 112 23.05 8.98 -0.07
N ARG A 113 22.23 9.63 0.77
CA ARG A 113 21.76 11.01 0.55
C ARG A 113 22.87 12.04 0.25
N ASP A 114 24.05 11.85 0.83
CA ASP A 114 25.21 12.74 0.69
C ASP A 114 26.13 12.37 -0.50
N GLN A 115 25.76 11.33 -1.25
CA GLN A 115 26.52 10.81 -2.38
C GLN A 115 25.96 11.30 -3.71
N SER A 116 26.78 11.24 -4.76
CA SER A 116 26.34 11.57 -6.11
C SER A 116 25.25 10.61 -6.62
N VAL A 117 24.40 11.11 -7.52
CA VAL A 117 23.33 10.34 -8.17
C VAL A 117 23.89 9.09 -8.88
N PHE A 118 25.14 9.12 -9.34
CA PHE A 118 25.81 7.97 -9.92
C PHE A 118 25.85 6.77 -8.96
N TYR A 119 26.21 6.99 -7.69
CA TYR A 119 26.24 5.92 -6.69
C TYR A 119 24.84 5.39 -6.37
N TRP A 120 23.82 6.25 -6.43
CA TRP A 120 22.43 5.83 -6.24
C TRP A 120 22.01 4.87 -7.35
N LEU A 121 22.28 5.23 -8.61
CA LEU A 121 21.95 4.43 -9.78
C LEU A 121 22.71 3.10 -9.78
N LEU A 122 24.00 3.12 -9.42
CA LEU A 122 24.81 1.90 -9.33
C LEU A 122 24.30 0.94 -8.24
N ALA A 123 23.98 1.48 -7.05
CA ALA A 123 23.39 0.69 -5.97
C ALA A 123 22.02 0.11 -6.38
N GLN A 124 21.18 0.92 -7.03
CA GLN A 124 19.86 0.50 -7.50
C GLN A 124 19.94 -0.60 -8.55
N LEU A 125 20.85 -0.48 -9.52
CA LEU A 125 21.08 -1.51 -10.53
C LEU A 125 21.55 -2.82 -9.88
N THR A 126 22.44 -2.74 -8.89
CA THR A 126 22.95 -3.91 -8.18
C THR A 126 21.82 -4.64 -7.43
N LEU A 127 20.97 -3.91 -6.69
CA LEU A 127 19.86 -4.51 -5.95
C LEU A 127 18.74 -5.02 -6.86
N LEU A 128 18.55 -4.40 -8.02
CA LEU A 128 17.68 -4.92 -9.06
C LEU A 128 18.16 -6.29 -9.55
N LEU A 129 19.44 -6.40 -9.92
CA LEU A 129 20.02 -7.68 -10.38
C LEU A 129 19.94 -8.75 -9.29
N LEU A 130 20.23 -8.40 -8.03
CA LEU A 130 20.12 -9.32 -6.90
C LEU A 130 18.68 -9.78 -6.66
N SER A 131 17.71 -8.86 -6.73
CA SER A 131 16.29 -9.19 -6.62
C SER A 131 15.86 -10.15 -7.73
N PHE A 132 16.29 -9.92 -8.96
CA PHE A 132 16.02 -10.83 -10.08
C PHE A 132 16.63 -12.21 -9.86
N ALA A 133 17.88 -12.30 -9.40
CA ALA A 133 18.54 -13.58 -9.12
C ALA A 133 17.81 -14.39 -8.02
N LEU A 134 17.37 -13.72 -6.94
CA LEU A 134 16.62 -14.34 -5.85
C LEU A 134 15.26 -14.87 -6.34
N PHE A 135 14.50 -14.03 -7.04
CA PHE A 135 13.17 -14.42 -7.54
C PHE A 135 13.25 -15.48 -8.65
N TYR A 136 14.27 -15.44 -9.51
CA TYR A 136 14.51 -16.49 -10.49
C TYR A 136 14.73 -17.83 -9.78
N SER A 137 15.61 -17.87 -8.79
CA SER A 137 15.92 -19.07 -7.99
C SER A 137 14.71 -19.58 -7.19
N ALA A 138 13.93 -18.69 -6.59
CA ALA A 138 12.70 -19.06 -5.89
C ALA A 138 11.62 -19.61 -6.85
N SER A 139 11.51 -19.01 -8.03
CA SER A 139 10.53 -19.43 -9.03
C SER A 139 10.87 -20.78 -9.67
N SER A 140 12.16 -21.07 -9.88
CA SER A 140 12.61 -22.36 -10.41
C SER A 140 12.40 -23.49 -9.39
N ALA A 141 12.70 -23.24 -8.11
CA ALA A 141 12.43 -24.19 -7.03
C ALA A 141 10.93 -24.50 -6.88
N SER A 142 10.07 -23.48 -6.96
CA SER A 142 8.61 -23.64 -6.84
C SER A 142 7.99 -24.42 -8.02
N ARG A 143 8.49 -24.22 -9.26
CA ARG A 143 8.06 -25.02 -10.42
C ARG A 143 8.42 -26.50 -10.27
N SER A 144 9.65 -26.79 -9.84
CA SER A 144 10.10 -28.17 -9.62
C SER A 144 9.24 -28.95 -8.63
N SER A 145 8.65 -28.27 -7.63
CA SER A 145 7.78 -28.89 -6.62
C SER A 145 6.31 -29.03 -7.06
N ARG A 146 5.85 -28.27 -8.06
CA ARG A 146 4.48 -28.40 -8.61
C ARG A 146 4.37 -29.55 -9.59
N ASP A 147 5.44 -29.84 -10.34
CA ASP A 147 5.47 -30.92 -11.33
C ASP A 147 5.38 -32.32 -10.70
N THR A 148 5.57 -32.44 -9.37
CA THR A 148 5.49 -33.70 -8.63
C THR A 148 4.12 -33.98 -7.99
N LEU A 149 3.16 -33.04 -8.07
CA LEU A 149 1.82 -33.21 -7.50
C LEU A 149 0.84 -33.85 -8.50
N PRO A 150 -0.03 -34.80 -8.08
CA PRO A 150 -1.03 -35.40 -8.96
C PRO A 150 -2.07 -34.37 -9.42
N ALA A 151 -2.35 -34.36 -10.73
CA ALA A 151 -3.09 -33.30 -11.44
C ALA A 151 -4.54 -33.09 -10.98
N ASN A 152 -5.17 -34.10 -10.38
CA ASN A 152 -6.56 -34.05 -9.89
C ASN A 152 -6.68 -33.42 -8.48
N ALA A 153 -5.76 -33.73 -7.57
CA ALA A 153 -5.79 -33.26 -6.19
C ALA A 153 -5.50 -31.75 -6.05
N ALA A 154 -4.68 -31.18 -6.93
CA ALA A 154 -4.34 -29.76 -6.92
C ALA A 154 -5.42 -28.87 -7.59
N SER A 155 -6.25 -29.45 -8.47
CA SER A 155 -7.23 -28.72 -9.28
C SER A 155 -8.57 -28.53 -8.56
N GLU A 156 -9.13 -29.60 -7.98
CA GLU A 156 -10.46 -29.54 -7.37
C GLU A 156 -10.50 -28.85 -5.99
N ALA A 157 -9.44 -28.97 -5.19
CA ALA A 157 -9.40 -28.40 -3.84
C ALA A 157 -9.04 -26.91 -3.77
N GLY A 158 -8.34 -26.36 -4.77
CA GLY A 158 -7.82 -24.97 -4.75
C GLY A 158 -8.60 -23.95 -5.59
N LEU A 159 -9.28 -24.36 -6.66
CA LEU A 159 -9.86 -23.40 -7.61
C LEU A 159 -11.17 -22.74 -7.12
N HIS A 160 -12.01 -23.46 -6.35
CA HIS A 160 -13.34 -22.98 -5.98
C HIS A 160 -13.41 -22.21 -4.65
N THR A 161 -12.53 -22.51 -3.69
CA THR A 161 -12.50 -21.84 -2.38
C THR A 161 -11.69 -20.55 -2.40
N ASP A 162 -10.61 -20.50 -3.17
CA ASP A 162 -9.66 -19.37 -3.16
C ASP A 162 -10.29 -18.09 -3.73
N SER A 163 -11.04 -18.19 -4.83
CA SER A 163 -11.59 -17.01 -5.52
C SER A 163 -12.63 -16.22 -4.71
N ARG A 164 -13.51 -16.92 -3.96
CA ARG A 164 -14.51 -16.27 -3.09
C ARG A 164 -13.86 -15.64 -1.87
N GLN A 165 -12.91 -16.33 -1.23
CA GLN A 165 -12.22 -15.81 -0.06
C GLN A 165 -11.36 -14.59 -0.42
N ASP A 166 -10.66 -14.63 -1.55
CA ASP A 166 -9.90 -13.49 -2.09
C ASP A 166 -10.82 -12.27 -2.30
N ALA A 167 -12.01 -12.48 -2.87
CA ALA A 167 -13.01 -11.44 -3.09
C ALA A 167 -13.51 -10.82 -1.78
N ILE A 168 -13.85 -11.66 -0.79
CA ILE A 168 -14.27 -11.22 0.55
C ILE A 168 -13.16 -10.43 1.23
N GLN A 169 -11.93 -10.91 1.19
CA GLN A 169 -10.78 -10.25 1.80
C GLN A 169 -10.49 -8.90 1.14
N SER A 170 -10.49 -8.85 -0.19
CA SER A 170 -10.26 -7.62 -0.96
C SER A 170 -11.36 -6.59 -0.71
N TRP A 171 -12.62 -7.03 -0.64
CA TRP A 171 -13.76 -6.17 -0.31
C TRP A 171 -13.68 -5.63 1.13
N ASN A 172 -13.39 -6.50 2.11
CA ASN A 172 -13.28 -6.09 3.50
C ASN A 172 -12.17 -5.07 3.72
N TRP A 173 -11.03 -5.26 3.04
CA TRP A 173 -9.95 -4.29 3.05
C TRP A 173 -10.37 -2.94 2.47
N PHE A 174 -10.92 -2.93 1.25
CA PHE A 174 -11.40 -1.71 0.62
C PHE A 174 -12.41 -0.96 1.51
N LYS A 175 -13.36 -1.69 2.10
CA LYS A 175 -14.36 -1.11 3.02
C LYS A 175 -13.71 -0.40 4.20
N TRP A 176 -12.72 -1.01 4.84
CA TRP A 176 -12.03 -0.38 5.97
C TRP A 176 -11.23 0.84 5.52
N VAL A 177 -10.46 0.74 4.44
CA VAL A 177 -9.70 1.87 3.89
C VAL A 177 -10.63 3.03 3.50
N ALA A 178 -11.75 2.76 2.84
CA ALA A 178 -12.75 3.77 2.47
C ALA A 178 -13.35 4.49 3.69
N ARG A 179 -13.57 3.76 4.80
CA ARG A 179 -14.07 4.35 6.05
C ARG A 179 -13.03 5.20 6.75
N PHE A 180 -11.79 4.74 6.81
CA PHE A 180 -10.69 5.53 7.38
C PHE A 180 -10.42 6.79 6.56
N GLU A 181 -10.49 6.69 5.24
CA GLU A 181 -10.36 7.85 4.36
C GLU A 181 -11.53 8.83 4.51
N GLY A 182 -12.77 8.31 4.59
CA GLY A 182 -13.93 9.16 4.89
C GLY A 182 -13.83 9.86 6.23
N LEU A 183 -13.30 9.18 7.24
CA LEU A 183 -13.05 9.79 8.55
C LEU A 183 -11.93 10.83 8.47
N SER A 184 -10.83 10.54 7.77
CA SER A 184 -9.67 11.44 7.64
C SER A 184 -10.07 12.77 7.00
N ILE A 185 -10.87 12.75 5.92
CA ILE A 185 -11.32 13.97 5.25
C ILE A 185 -12.34 14.76 6.07
N ILE A 186 -13.22 14.09 6.82
CA ILE A 186 -14.15 14.76 7.73
C ILE A 186 -13.39 15.47 8.85
N LEU A 187 -12.44 14.77 9.48
CA LEU A 187 -11.59 15.34 10.53
C LEU A 187 -10.78 16.53 9.98
N LEU A 188 -10.23 16.42 8.76
CA LEU A 188 -9.49 17.51 8.15
C LEU A 188 -10.38 18.71 7.81
N MET A 189 -11.44 18.50 7.03
CA MET A 189 -12.23 19.58 6.43
C MET A 189 -13.26 20.19 7.37
N LEU A 190 -13.91 19.38 8.22
CA LEU A 190 -15.01 19.85 9.08
C LEU A 190 -14.57 20.18 10.50
N ILE A 191 -13.40 19.68 10.94
CA ILE A 191 -12.90 19.91 12.30
C ILE A 191 -11.62 20.72 12.26
N TYR A 192 -10.53 20.20 11.68
CA TYR A 192 -9.23 20.85 11.73
C TYR A 192 -9.20 22.21 11.02
N MET A 193 -9.69 22.30 9.78
CA MET A 193 -9.67 23.56 9.02
C MET A 193 -10.51 24.67 9.68
N PRO A 194 -11.77 24.44 10.11
CA PRO A 194 -12.53 25.45 10.86
C PRO A 194 -11.86 25.83 12.19
N LEU A 195 -11.33 24.86 12.93
CA LEU A 195 -10.67 25.13 14.21
C LEU A 195 -9.42 26.00 14.02
N LYS A 196 -8.61 25.71 12.99
CA LYS A 196 -7.40 26.46 12.63
C LYS A 196 -7.73 27.89 12.18
N TYR A 197 -8.66 28.06 11.24
CA TYR A 197 -8.88 29.36 10.58
C TYR A 197 -9.98 30.21 11.22
N VAL A 198 -10.99 29.62 11.86
CA VAL A 198 -12.10 30.35 12.49
C VAL A 198 -11.84 30.58 13.97
N ALA A 199 -11.37 29.57 14.69
CA ALA A 199 -11.14 29.66 16.13
C ALA A 199 -9.67 29.99 16.49
N GLY A 200 -8.76 30.00 15.52
CA GLY A 200 -7.33 30.24 15.75
C GLY A 200 -6.64 29.13 16.57
N ILE A 201 -7.26 27.96 16.70
CA ILE A 201 -6.73 26.83 17.49
C ILE A 201 -6.06 25.85 16.53
N VAL A 202 -4.75 25.63 16.71
CA VAL A 202 -3.96 24.73 15.87
C VAL A 202 -3.60 23.46 16.65
N LEU A 203 -4.27 22.35 16.31
CA LEU A 203 -4.13 21.08 17.04
C LEU A 203 -2.77 20.39 16.86
N ASP A 204 -2.08 20.66 15.76
CA ASP A 204 -0.84 19.98 15.37
C ASP A 204 0.39 20.90 15.41
N GLY A 205 0.31 22.03 16.15
CA GLY A 205 1.42 22.98 16.26
C GLY A 205 1.85 23.59 14.94
N ASP A 206 0.94 23.63 13.95
CA ASP A 206 1.16 24.11 12.58
C ASP A 206 2.14 23.27 11.76
N THR A 207 2.39 22.03 12.21
CA THR A 207 3.24 21.07 11.49
C THR A 207 2.63 20.57 10.19
N GLY A 208 1.32 20.68 10.00
CA GLY A 208 0.61 20.11 8.84
C GLY A 208 0.39 18.60 8.91
N LEU A 209 0.63 17.98 10.08
CA LEU A 209 0.53 16.54 10.29
C LEU A 209 -0.87 16.01 9.99
N VAL A 210 -1.92 16.74 10.34
CA VAL A 210 -3.31 16.31 10.07
C VAL A 210 -3.58 16.21 8.56
N GLY A 211 -3.07 17.17 7.79
CA GLY A 211 -3.13 17.14 6.33
C GLY A 211 -2.37 15.97 5.74
N TRP A 212 -1.18 15.66 6.27
CA TRP A 212 -0.39 14.51 5.84
C TRP A 212 -1.02 13.16 6.15
N ILE A 213 -1.63 13.00 7.33
CA ILE A 213 -2.38 11.79 7.68
C ILE A 213 -3.49 11.55 6.64
N HIS A 214 -4.26 12.58 6.31
CA HIS A 214 -5.28 12.50 5.27
C HIS A 214 -4.67 12.16 3.89
N GLY A 215 -3.61 12.85 3.47
CA GLY A 215 -2.95 12.58 2.19
C GLY A 215 -2.47 11.13 2.04
N VAL A 216 -1.88 10.56 3.10
CA VAL A 216 -1.46 9.15 3.13
C VAL A 216 -2.67 8.20 3.06
N MET A 217 -3.75 8.48 3.80
CA MET A 217 -4.99 7.69 3.72
C MET A 217 -5.61 7.76 2.32
N PHE A 218 -5.58 8.92 1.67
CA PHE A 218 -6.10 9.10 0.32
C PHE A 218 -5.32 8.26 -0.69
N VAL A 219 -3.99 8.24 -0.62
CA VAL A 219 -3.13 7.40 -1.48
C VAL A 219 -3.47 5.91 -1.29
N LEU A 220 -3.62 5.45 -0.04
CA LEU A 220 -4.01 4.07 0.24
C LEU A 220 -5.41 3.74 -0.29
N TYR A 221 -6.35 4.69 -0.16
CA TYR A 221 -7.69 4.55 -0.72
C TYR A 221 -7.66 4.42 -2.23
N ILE A 222 -6.91 5.26 -2.95
CA ILE A 222 -6.79 5.15 -4.41
C ILE A 222 -6.15 3.83 -4.82
N GLY A 223 -5.08 3.41 -4.14
CA GLY A 223 -4.50 2.08 -4.36
C GLY A 223 -5.55 0.99 -4.18
N SER A 224 -6.24 0.94 -3.04
CA SER A 224 -7.26 -0.06 -2.77
C SER A 224 -8.43 0.00 -3.76
N LEU A 225 -8.87 1.20 -4.17
CA LEU A 225 -9.94 1.40 -5.13
C LEU A 225 -9.59 0.80 -6.50
N LEU A 226 -8.37 1.03 -6.98
CA LEU A 226 -7.91 0.51 -8.26
C LEU A 226 -7.74 -1.01 -8.21
N PHE A 227 -7.06 -1.54 -7.19
CA PHE A 227 -6.77 -2.98 -7.11
C PHE A 227 -8.01 -3.81 -6.79
N SER A 228 -8.77 -3.43 -5.75
CA SER A 228 -10.02 -4.10 -5.42
C SER A 228 -11.07 -3.88 -6.50
N GLY A 229 -11.10 -2.70 -7.14
CA GLY A 229 -12.02 -2.42 -8.24
C GLY A 229 -11.77 -3.30 -9.47
N VAL A 230 -10.53 -3.38 -9.93
CA VAL A 230 -10.16 -4.28 -11.04
C VAL A 230 -10.44 -5.74 -10.67
N PHE A 231 -10.07 -6.15 -9.45
CA PHE A 231 -10.26 -7.52 -9.01
C PHE A 231 -11.73 -7.93 -8.85
N LEU A 232 -12.58 -7.05 -8.33
CA LEU A 232 -14.02 -7.26 -8.17
C LEU A 232 -14.82 -6.95 -9.46
N GLY A 233 -14.15 -6.69 -10.58
CA GLY A 233 -14.78 -6.45 -11.88
C GLY A 233 -15.57 -5.13 -11.96
N TRP A 234 -15.16 -4.10 -11.23
CA TRP A 234 -15.78 -2.78 -11.32
C TRP A 234 -15.43 -2.11 -12.64
N SER A 235 -16.41 -1.44 -13.25
CA SER A 235 -16.17 -0.66 -14.46
C SER A 235 -15.31 0.58 -14.16
N TRP A 236 -14.57 1.07 -15.16
CA TRP A 236 -13.80 2.32 -15.04
C TRP A 236 -14.65 3.51 -14.59
N LYS A 237 -15.90 3.59 -15.04
CA LYS A 237 -16.86 4.62 -14.58
C LYS A 237 -17.12 4.52 -13.08
N ARG A 238 -17.25 3.31 -12.53
CA ARG A 238 -17.45 3.09 -11.10
C ARG A 238 -16.22 3.49 -10.29
N MET A 239 -15.02 3.13 -10.75
CA MET A 239 -13.79 3.56 -10.09
C MET A 239 -13.61 5.09 -10.16
N ALA A 240 -13.91 5.72 -11.29
CA ALA A 240 -13.89 7.18 -11.42
C ALA A 240 -14.87 7.88 -10.46
N MET A 241 -16.09 7.36 -10.30
CA MET A 241 -17.02 7.86 -9.28
C MET A 241 -16.47 7.70 -7.86
N GLY A 242 -15.81 6.57 -7.56
CA GLY A 242 -15.18 6.35 -6.26
C GLY A 242 -14.04 7.34 -5.97
N PHE A 243 -13.26 7.70 -6.99
CA PHE A 243 -12.21 8.71 -6.90
C PHE A 243 -12.79 10.10 -6.63
N LEU A 244 -13.80 10.52 -7.40
CA LEU A 244 -14.46 11.82 -7.22
C LEU A 244 -15.19 11.91 -5.89
N ALA A 245 -15.83 10.83 -5.45
CA ALA A 245 -16.53 10.78 -4.17
C ALA A 245 -15.60 10.95 -2.98
N ALA A 246 -14.37 10.41 -3.03
CA ALA A 246 -13.43 10.51 -1.91
C ALA A 246 -12.91 11.94 -1.66
N GLN A 247 -13.04 12.86 -2.61
CA GLN A 247 -12.65 14.27 -2.45
C GLN A 247 -13.68 15.08 -1.66
N LEU A 248 -14.90 14.55 -1.50
CA LEU A 248 -15.97 15.23 -0.78
C LEU A 248 -16.14 14.62 0.63
N PRO A 249 -16.43 15.44 1.65
CA PRO A 249 -16.82 14.91 2.95
C PRO A 249 -18.04 14.00 2.76
N PHE A 250 -18.04 12.87 3.46
CA PHE A 250 -19.03 11.79 3.35
C PHE A 250 -19.05 10.98 2.04
N GLY A 251 -18.34 11.40 0.99
CA GLY A 251 -18.48 10.76 -0.32
C GLY A 251 -17.88 9.36 -0.39
N SER A 252 -16.75 9.09 0.28
CA SER A 252 -16.19 7.73 0.39
C SER A 252 -17.14 6.75 1.10
N PHE A 253 -17.83 7.19 2.16
CA PHE A 253 -18.87 6.38 2.83
C PHE A 253 -20.07 6.11 1.92
N ALA A 254 -20.54 7.13 1.18
CA ALA A 254 -21.63 6.98 0.23
C ALA A 254 -21.28 5.99 -0.89
N PHE A 255 -20.04 6.03 -1.38
CA PHE A 255 -19.54 5.10 -2.39
C PHE A 255 -19.41 3.67 -1.85
N GLU A 256 -18.84 3.49 -0.66
CA GLU A 256 -18.75 2.18 0.02
C GLU A 256 -20.14 1.55 0.17
N TRP A 257 -21.10 2.33 0.68
CA TRP A 257 -22.49 1.91 0.85
C TRP A 257 -23.18 1.52 -0.47
N ASN A 258 -22.97 2.31 -1.54
CA ASN A 258 -23.48 1.96 -2.87
C ASN A 258 -22.92 0.61 -3.36
N CYS A 259 -21.64 0.37 -3.09
CA CYS A 259 -20.98 -0.85 -3.48
C CYS A 259 -21.51 -2.08 -2.73
N HIS A 260 -21.73 -1.96 -1.42
CA HIS A 260 -22.30 -3.01 -0.58
C HIS A 260 -23.72 -3.41 -1.02
N LYS A 261 -24.59 -2.43 -1.28
CA LYS A 261 -25.98 -2.70 -1.73
C LYS A 261 -26.03 -3.52 -3.02
N LYS A 262 -25.19 -3.20 -4.01
CA LYS A 262 -25.15 -3.91 -5.29
C LYS A 262 -24.66 -5.35 -5.15
N ALA A 263 -23.74 -5.62 -4.21
CA ALA A 263 -23.29 -6.97 -3.91
C ALA A 263 -24.48 -7.82 -3.39
N ASN A 264 -25.21 -7.32 -2.39
CA ASN A 264 -26.33 -8.05 -1.79
C ASN A 264 -27.50 -8.29 -2.75
N VAL A 265 -27.84 -7.30 -3.59
CA VAL A 265 -28.92 -7.45 -4.61
C VAL A 265 -28.58 -8.53 -5.64
N THR A 266 -27.29 -8.74 -5.93
CA THR A 266 -26.85 -9.78 -6.87
C THR A 266 -26.92 -11.18 -6.24
N GLU A 267 -26.71 -11.29 -4.92
CA GLU A 267 -26.85 -12.54 -4.18
C GLU A 267 -28.32 -12.96 -3.97
N THR A 268 -29.27 -12.01 -3.82
CA THR A 268 -30.70 -12.34 -3.62
C THR A 268 -31.44 -12.75 -4.90
N ARG A 269 -30.82 -12.60 -6.08
CA ARG A 269 -31.38 -12.97 -7.40
C ARG A 269 -30.86 -14.30 -7.95
N ARG A 270 -30.00 -15.00 -7.22
CA ARG A 270 -29.55 -16.37 -7.52
C ARG A 270 -30.21 -17.35 -6.56
#